data_AF-A0A2K3M5T9-F1
#
_entry.id   AF-A0A2K3M5T9-F1
#
_cell.length_a   1.000
_cell.length_b   1.000
_cell.length_c   1.000
_cell.angle_alpha   90.00
_cell.angle_beta   90.00
_cell.angle_gamma   90.00
#
_symmetry.space_group_name_H-M   'P 1'
#
loop_
_entity.id
_entity.type
_entity.pdbx_description
1 polymer ?
#
loop_
_entity_poly.entity_id
_entity_poly.type
_entity_poly.pdbx_seq_one_letter_code
_entity_poly.pdbx_strand_id
1 'polypeptide(L)'
;MDIYHLEKKLVEALNIPLHMQHTLTAKVVENLIENGQWTVPDLITDMAPWLTDEILAITLPRYDVVDRLVWKNTKDGMLSARDAYIYFQSHHLSLGNFDMVQFHSTLMFISNVAHYP
;
A
#
# COMPACT_ATOMS: atom_id res chain seq x y z
N MET A 1 -5.13 14.03 -4.26
CA MET A 1 -4.00 13.10 -4.02
C MET A 1 -4.41 12.17 -2.90
N ASP A 2 -4.02 10.90 -2.94
CA ASP A 2 -4.15 9.95 -1.84
C ASP A 2 -2.78 9.75 -1.15
N ILE A 3 -2.81 9.29 0.09
CA ILE A 3 -1.63 9.18 0.95
C ILE A 3 -0.55 8.26 0.36
N TYR A 4 -0.95 7.26 -0.43
CA TYR A 4 -0.07 6.25 -1.02
C TYR A 4 0.77 6.78 -2.20
N HIS A 5 0.35 7.87 -2.85
CA HIS A 5 1.10 8.47 -3.96
C HIS A 5 1.97 9.67 -3.53
N LEU A 6 1.92 10.06 -2.25
CA LEU A 6 2.68 11.19 -1.70
C LEU A 6 4.19 10.98 -1.83
N GLU A 7 4.71 9.77 -1.57
CA GLU A 7 6.15 9.48 -1.64
C GLU A 7 6.72 9.76 -3.03
N LYS A 8 6.00 9.34 -4.08
CA LYS A 8 6.40 9.56 -5.47
C LYS A 8 6.42 11.05 -5.82
N LYS A 9 5.39 11.80 -5.41
CA LYS A 9 5.33 13.24 -5.65
C LYS A 9 6.43 13.99 -4.91
N LEU A 10 6.79 13.56 -3.70
CA LEU A 10 7.87 14.20 -2.95
C LEU A 10 9.22 14.02 -3.65
N VAL A 11 9.50 12.82 -4.16
CA VAL A 11 10.70 12.52 -4.95
C VAL A 11 10.78 13.41 -6.20
N GLU A 12 9.65 13.56 -6.91
CA GLU A 12 9.56 14.42 -8.09
C GLU A 12 9.73 15.90 -7.73
N ALA A 13 9.08 16.37 -6.67
CA ALA A 13 9.10 17.76 -6.23
C ALA A 13 10.49 18.21 -5.74
N LEU A 14 11.21 17.34 -5.04
CA LEU A 14 12.57 17.58 -4.55
C LEU A 14 13.64 17.25 -5.61
N ASN A 15 13.23 16.83 -6.81
CA ASN A 15 14.11 16.45 -7.92
C ASN A 15 15.20 15.45 -7.50
N ILE A 16 14.82 14.44 -6.71
CA ILE A 16 15.78 13.49 -6.14
C ILE A 16 16.28 12.55 -7.26
N PRO A 17 17.60 12.48 -7.49
CA PRO A 17 18.16 11.62 -8.53
C PRO A 17 17.80 10.14 -8.33
N LEU A 18 17.53 9.42 -9.42
CA LEU A 18 17.13 8.01 -9.40
C LEU A 18 18.10 7.10 -8.61
N HIS A 19 19.40 7.40 -8.70
CA HIS A 19 20.44 6.66 -7.98
C HIS A 19 20.48 6.95 -6.47
N MET A 20 19.71 7.90 -5.95
CA MET A 20 19.59 8.18 -4.51
C MET A 20 18.21 7.76 -3.97
N GLN A 21 17.22 7.51 -4.83
CA GLN A 21 15.88 7.14 -4.37
C GLN A 21 15.86 5.85 -3.54
N HIS A 22 16.76 4.90 -3.84
CA HIS A 22 16.87 3.65 -3.07
C HIS A 22 17.51 3.82 -1.69
N THR A 23 18.15 4.96 -1.40
CA THR A 23 18.73 5.23 -0.07
C THR A 23 17.75 5.95 0.86
N LEU A 24 16.59 6.37 0.35
CA LEU A 24 15.50 6.93 1.14
C LEU A 24 14.77 5.79 1.87
N THR A 25 15.19 5.51 3.10
CA THR A 25 14.59 4.47 3.95
C THR A 25 13.49 5.01 4.87
N ALA A 26 13.40 6.33 5.01
CA ALA A 26 12.39 6.97 5.83
C ALA A 26 11.02 6.86 5.14
N LYS A 27 10.06 6.26 5.84
CA LYS A 27 8.65 6.33 5.42
C LYS A 27 8.19 7.77 5.55
N VAL A 28 7.97 8.41 4.41
CA VAL A 28 7.66 9.84 4.32
C VAL A 28 6.42 10.17 5.14
N VAL A 29 5.39 9.32 5.04
CA VAL A 29 4.11 9.52 5.72
C VAL A 29 4.26 9.48 7.25
N GLU A 30 5.07 8.57 7.79
CA GLU A 30 5.28 8.44 9.24
C GLU A 30 6.02 9.65 9.84
N ASN A 31 6.84 10.33 9.04
CA ASN A 31 7.60 11.51 9.49
C ASN A 31 6.87 12.84 9.22
N LEU A 32 5.81 12.82 8.42
CA LEU A 32 4.98 13.99 8.11
C LEU A 32 3.71 14.05 8.95
N ILE A 33 3.40 13.01 9.73
CA ILE A 33 2.20 12.97 10.57
C ILE A 33 2.64 12.90 12.03
N GLU A 34 2.38 13.96 12.77
CA GLU A 34 2.60 14.01 14.22
C GLU A 34 1.27 14.30 14.91
N ASN A 35 0.93 13.51 15.95
CA ASN A 35 -0.32 13.66 16.71
C ASN A 35 -1.60 13.67 15.85
N GLY A 36 -1.59 12.92 14.75
CA GLY A 36 -2.71 12.86 13.81
C GLY A 36 -2.95 14.15 13.03
N GLN A 37 -1.92 15.00 12.90
CA GLN A 37 -1.92 16.20 12.07
C GLN A 37 -0.75 16.17 11.10
N TRP A 38 -0.94 16.77 9.92
CA TRP A 38 0.16 17.00 8.99
C TRP A 38 1.15 18.00 9.57
N THR A 39 2.41 17.60 9.66
CA THR A 39 3.55 18.44 10.01
C THR A 39 4.46 18.45 8.79
N VAL A 40 4.32 19.49 7.97
CA VAL A 40 5.11 19.66 6.74
C VAL A 40 6.39 20.42 7.07
N PRO A 41 7.59 19.85 6.82
CA PRO A 41 8.85 20.55 7.01
C PRO A 41 8.96 21.80 6.12
N ASP A 42 9.55 22.86 6.68
CA ASP A 42 9.78 24.13 5.97
C ASP A 42 10.48 23.94 4.61
N LEU A 43 11.41 22.97 4.53
CA LEU A 43 12.08 22.61 3.28
C LEU A 43 11.11 22.28 2.15
N ILE A 44 10.03 21.55 2.45
CA ILE A 44 9.00 21.19 1.45
C ILE A 44 8.19 22.43 1.11
N THR A 45 7.85 23.25 2.09
CA THR A 45 7.11 24.50 1.88
C THR A 45 7.88 25.48 1.00
N ASP A 46 9.20 25.57 1.18
CA ASP A 46 10.07 26.45 0.41
C ASP A 46 10.34 25.94 -1.01
N MET A 47 10.63 24.64 -1.17
CA MET A 47 10.99 24.06 -2.46
C MET A 47 9.77 23.69 -3.33
N ALA A 48 8.66 23.31 -2.70
CA ALA A 48 7.45 22.85 -3.36
C ALA A 48 6.18 23.33 -2.64
N PRO A 49 5.86 24.64 -2.70
CA PRO A 49 4.67 25.19 -2.07
C PRO A 49 3.38 24.50 -2.53
N TRP A 50 3.30 24.18 -3.83
CA TRP A 50 2.17 23.48 -4.43
C TRP A 50 1.93 22.08 -3.84
N LEU A 51 2.99 21.40 -3.38
CA LEU A 51 2.89 20.08 -2.76
C LEU A 51 2.38 20.20 -1.32
N THR A 52 2.70 21.31 -0.64
CA THR A 52 2.20 21.59 0.71
C THR A 52 0.68 21.69 0.71
N ASP A 53 0.10 22.43 -0.24
CA ASP A 53 -1.36 22.53 -0.40
C ASP A 53 -2.01 21.16 -0.68
N GLU A 54 -1.37 20.33 -1.51
CA GLU A 54 -1.87 18.97 -1.78
C GLU A 54 -1.79 18.04 -0.57
N ILE A 55 -0.72 18.13 0.23
CA ILE A 55 -0.58 17.35 1.48
C ILE A 55 -1.68 17.74 2.46
N LEU A 56 -1.88 19.04 2.69
CA LEU A 56 -2.88 19.55 3.63
C LEU A 56 -4.31 19.23 3.18
N ALA A 57 -4.55 19.05 1.87
CA ALA A 57 -5.83 18.61 1.34
C ALA A 57 -6.14 17.11 1.59
N ILE A 58 -5.14 16.30 1.95
CA ILE A 58 -5.37 14.88 2.29
C ILE A 58 -6.02 14.80 3.67
N THR A 59 -7.23 14.24 3.71
CA THR A 59 -7.92 13.94 4.97
C THR A 59 -7.27 12.75 5.65
N LEU A 60 -6.72 12.97 6.83
CA LEU A 60 -6.23 11.89 7.69
C LEU A 60 -7.41 11.13 8.31
N PRO A 61 -7.39 9.78 8.33
CA PRO A 61 -8.38 8.99 9.04
C PRO A 61 -8.37 9.35 10.53
N ARG A 62 -9.55 9.56 11.13
CA ARG A 62 -9.69 9.86 12.57
C ARG A 62 -9.62 8.63 13.46
N TYR A 63 -9.61 7.45 12.85
CA TYR A 63 -9.59 6.15 13.50
C TYR A 63 -8.47 5.34 12.87
N ASP A 64 -7.82 4.51 13.68
CA ASP A 64 -6.80 3.59 13.21
C ASP A 64 -7.39 2.68 12.14
N VAL A 65 -6.98 2.93 10.90
CA VAL A 65 -7.28 2.04 9.79
C VAL A 65 -6.24 0.95 9.84
N VAL A 66 -6.64 -0.24 10.32
CA VAL A 66 -5.77 -1.42 10.30
C VAL A 66 -5.32 -1.67 8.86
N ASP A 67 -4.02 -1.70 8.63
CA ASP A 67 -3.44 -2.09 7.35
C ASP A 67 -3.94 -3.49 6.98
N ARG A 68 -4.51 -3.64 5.78
CA ARG A 68 -4.98 -4.94 5.28
C ARG A 68 -4.33 -5.26 3.95
N LEU A 69 -3.90 -6.50 3.83
CA LEU A 69 -3.50 -7.06 2.54
C LEU A 69 -4.75 -7.23 1.66
N VAL A 70 -4.87 -6.38 0.65
CA VAL A 70 -5.96 -6.44 -0.34
C VAL A 70 -5.48 -7.02 -1.65
N TRP A 71 -6.27 -7.94 -2.20
CA TRP A 71 -5.99 -8.57 -3.48
C TRP A 71 -6.41 -7.66 -4.63
N LYS A 72 -5.43 -7.08 -5.32
CA LYS A 72 -5.62 -6.07 -6.38
C LYS A 72 -6.55 -6.48 -7.53
N ASN A 73 -6.73 -7.79 -7.75
CA ASN A 73 -7.53 -8.33 -8.85
C ASN A 73 -8.96 -8.73 -8.42
N THR A 74 -9.37 -8.35 -7.21
CA THR A 74 -10.70 -8.62 -6.66
C THR A 74 -11.48 -7.32 -6.51
N LYS A 75 -12.81 -7.40 -6.57
CA LYS A 75 -13.67 -6.19 -6.52
C LYS A 75 -13.78 -5.59 -5.12
N ASP A 76 -13.61 -6.42 -4.10
CA ASP A 76 -13.78 -6.12 -2.68
C ASP A 76 -12.48 -6.24 -1.88
N GLY A 77 -11.37 -6.54 -2.55
CA GLY A 77 -10.06 -6.73 -1.93
C GLY A 77 -9.90 -8.09 -1.23
N MET A 78 -10.93 -8.95 -1.22
CA MET A 78 -10.89 -10.28 -0.63
C MET A 78 -10.69 -11.35 -1.70
N LEU A 79 -9.66 -12.18 -1.56
CA LEU A 79 -9.49 -13.35 -2.41
C LEU A 79 -10.30 -14.52 -1.86
N SER A 80 -11.43 -14.82 -2.49
CA SER A 80 -12.11 -16.09 -2.24
C SER A 80 -11.36 -17.25 -2.89
N ALA A 81 -11.56 -18.47 -2.39
CA ALA A 81 -11.00 -19.68 -3.02
C ALA A 81 -11.45 -19.83 -4.49
N ARG A 82 -12.65 -19.35 -4.82
CA ARG A 82 -13.17 -19.31 -6.19
C ARG A 82 -12.39 -18.34 -7.07
N ASP A 83 -12.12 -17.14 -6.58
CA ASP A 83 -11.38 -16.12 -7.32
C ASP A 83 -9.93 -16.55 -7.55
N ALA A 84 -9.31 -17.18 -6.54
CA ALA A 84 -8.00 -17.81 -6.68
C ALA A 84 -8.00 -18.86 -7.80
N TYR A 85 -8.96 -19.79 -7.78
CA TYR A 85 -9.06 -20.86 -8.78
C TYR A 85 -9.21 -20.30 -10.21
N ILE A 86 -10.10 -19.34 -10.42
CA ILE A 86 -10.30 -18.69 -11.72
C ILE A 86 -9.02 -17.99 -12.18
N TYR A 87 -8.32 -17.32 -11.27
CA TYR A 87 -7.05 -16.66 -11.57
C TYR A 87 -5.96 -17.65 -12.02
N PHE A 88 -5.77 -18.76 -11.29
CA PHE A 88 -4.77 -19.78 -11.66
C PHE A 88 -5.10 -20.48 -12.98
N GLN A 89 -6.38 -20.77 -13.22
CA GLN A 89 -6.84 -21.40 -14.46
C GLN A 89 -6.65 -20.49 -15.69
N SER A 90 -6.93 -19.18 -15.55
CA SER A 90 -6.77 -18.20 -16.63
C SER A 90 -5.31 -17.86 -16.95
N HIS A 91 -4.39 -18.05 -16.01
CA HIS A 91 -2.97 -17.73 -16.19
C HIS A 91 -2.09 -18.96 -16.51
N HIS A 92 -2.70 -20.13 -16.81
CA HIS A 92 -2.00 -21.38 -17.12
C HIS A 92 -0.89 -21.75 -16.11
N LEU A 93 -1.02 -21.28 -14.86
CA LEU A 93 -0.14 -21.68 -13.78
C LEU A 93 -0.57 -23.09 -13.39
N SER A 94 0.14 -24.10 -13.90
CA SER A 94 -0.17 -25.48 -13.56
C SER A 94 -0.01 -25.64 -12.05
N LEU A 95 -1.13 -25.84 -11.36
CA LEU A 95 -1.16 -26.37 -10.00
C LEU A 95 -0.73 -27.83 -10.10
N GLY A 96 0.57 -28.07 -10.32
CA GLY A 96 1.13 -29.40 -10.44
C GLY A 96 0.83 -30.19 -9.18
N ASN A 97 -0.02 -31.22 -9.30
CA ASN A 97 -0.41 -32.17 -8.25
C ASN A 97 -0.66 -31.55 -6.86
N PHE A 98 -1.28 -30.37 -6.80
CA PHE A 98 -1.81 -29.87 -5.53
C PHE A 98 -3.24 -30.39 -5.39
N ASP A 99 -3.42 -31.37 -4.52
CA ASP A 99 -4.75 -31.80 -4.10
C ASP A 99 -5.55 -30.58 -3.61
N MET A 100 -6.79 -30.46 -4.06
CA MET A 100 -7.69 -29.35 -3.75
C MET A 100 -7.85 -29.14 -2.23
N VAL A 101 -7.63 -30.20 -1.44
CA VAL A 101 -7.61 -30.21 0.03
C VAL A 101 -6.40 -29.44 0.59
N GLN A 102 -5.23 -29.54 -0.04
CA GLN A 102 -4.02 -28.82 0.33
C GLN A 102 -4.07 -27.34 -0.07
N PHE A 103 -4.76 -27.04 -1.17
CA PHE A 103 -5.01 -25.65 -1.60
C PHE A 103 -5.95 -24.93 -0.64
N HIS A 104 -7.00 -25.62 -0.17
CA HIS A 104 -7.91 -25.08 0.84
C HIS A 104 -7.20 -24.81 2.18
N SER A 105 -6.33 -25.73 2.62
CA SER A 105 -5.52 -25.53 3.83
C SER A 105 -4.50 -24.40 3.68
N THR A 106 -3.84 -24.26 2.53
CA THR A 106 -2.86 -23.18 2.28
C THR A 106 -3.55 -21.82 2.16
N LEU A 107 -4.71 -21.74 1.49
CA LEU A 107 -5.52 -20.51 1.42
C LEU A 107 -6.12 -20.15 2.78
N MET A 108 -6.59 -21.12 3.57
CA MET A 108 -7.04 -20.86 4.94
C MET A 108 -5.91 -20.45 5.87
N PHE A 109 -4.69 -20.92 5.64
CA PHE A 109 -3.50 -20.46 6.38
C PHE A 109 -3.16 -19.01 6.01
N ILE A 110 -3.16 -18.67 4.72
CA ILE A 110 -2.89 -17.31 4.25
C ILE A 110 -4.01 -16.34 4.63
N SER A 111 -5.28 -16.78 4.61
CA SER A 111 -6.41 -15.94 5.02
C SER A 111 -6.49 -15.75 6.54
N ASN A 112 -6.13 -16.76 7.35
CA ASN A 112 -6.06 -16.63 8.81
C ASN A 112 -4.89 -15.76 9.27
N VAL A 113 -3.74 -15.81 8.57
CA VAL A 113 -2.62 -14.90 8.85
C VAL A 113 -2.99 -13.44 8.54
N ALA A 114 -3.93 -13.21 7.62
CA ALA A 114 -4.50 -11.89 7.35
C ALA A 114 -5.68 -11.49 8.28
N HIS A 115 -6.08 -12.34 9.24
CA HIS A 115 -7.27 -12.14 10.10
C HIS A 115 -6.98 -12.06 11.61
N TYR A 116 -5.71 -12.06 12.05
CA TYR A 116 -5.39 -11.78 13.45
C TYR A 116 -4.94 -10.32 13.64
N PRO A 117 -5.37 -9.67 14.73
CA PRO A 117 -5.28 -8.22 14.95
C PRO A 117 -3.86 -7.69 15.11
#